data_AF-A0A6A7LUQ6-F1
#
_entry.id   AF-A0A6A7LUQ6-F1
#
_cell.length_a   1.000
_cell.length_b   1.000
_cell.length_c   1.000
_cell.angle_alpha   90.00
_cell.angle_beta   90.00
_cell.angle_gamma   90.00
#
_symmetry.space_group_name_H-M   'P 1'
#
loop_
_entity.id
_entity.type
_entity.pdbx_description
1 polymer ?
#
loop_
_entity_poly.entity_id
_entity_poly.type
_entity_poly.pdbx_seq_one_letter_code
_entity_poly.pdbx_strand_id
1 'polypeptide(L)' 'MAIGQPISMIDARQRVMGTIDYTLNTQVPGALVARLVTSPLAHARIVRAKVEAARRVPGVHAVVSS' A
#
# COMPACT_ATOMS: atom_id res chain seq x y z
N MET A 1 26.76 19.32 12.35
CA MET A 1 26.36 19.66 10.97
C MET A 1 27.61 20.11 10.23
N ALA A 2 27.92 19.51 9.07
CA ALA A 2 29.03 19.94 8.22
C ALA A 2 28.42 20.55 6.94
N ILE A 3 28.66 21.85 6.72
CA ILE A 3 28.20 22.58 5.53
C ILE A 3 29.37 22.65 4.55
N GLY A 4 29.15 22.31 3.28
CA GLY A 4 30.15 22.36 2.21
C GLY A 4 31.07 21.14 2.10
N GLN A 5 30.87 20.09 2.89
CA GLN A 5 31.66 18.85 2.84
C GLN A 5 30.94 17.77 2.00
N PRO A 6 31.65 16.97 1.18
CA PRO A 6 31.06 15.91 0.36
C PRO A 6 30.75 14.66 1.19
N ILE A 7 29.78 14.77 2.10
CA ILE A 7 29.35 13.66 2.96
C ILE A 7 28.41 12.72 2.22
N SER A 8 28.58 11.42 2.43
CA SER A 8 27.66 10.41 1.90
C SER A 8 26.29 10.47 2.58
N MET A 9 25.25 10.07 1.84
CA MET A 9 23.89 9.98 2.37
C MET A 9 23.82 8.98 3.54
N ILE A 10 23.07 9.34 4.59
CA ILE A 10 23.04 8.64 5.89
C ILE A 10 22.73 7.14 5.74
N ASP A 11 21.78 6.79 4.88
CA ASP A 11 21.29 5.42 4.66
C ASP A 11 21.90 4.76 3.40
N ALA A 12 22.91 5.38 2.77
CA ALA A 12 23.47 4.93 1.49
C ALA A 12 23.87 3.46 1.51
N ARG A 13 24.57 3.02 2.57
CA ARG A 13 25.00 1.63 2.74
C ARG A 13 23.82 0.68 2.84
N GLN A 14 22.79 1.01 3.63
CA GLN A 14 21.63 0.14 3.81
C GLN A 14 20.83 -0.01 2.50
N ARG A 15 20.67 1.09 1.75
CA ARG A 15 19.99 1.08 0.44
C ARG A 15 20.69 0.19 -0.58
N VAL A 16 22.02 0.33 -0.75
CA VAL A 16 22.76 -0.47 -1.74
C VAL A 16 22.89 -1.94 -1.33
N MET A 17 22.83 -2.24 -0.04
CA MET A 17 22.83 -3.60 0.48
C MET A 17 21.43 -4.24 0.51
N GLY A 18 20.37 -3.48 0.20
CA GLY A 18 18.99 -3.98 0.28
C GLY A 18 18.50 -4.27 1.70
N THR A 19 19.13 -3.66 2.71
CA THR A 19 18.86 -3.88 4.15
C THR A 19 18.07 -2.74 4.79
N ILE A 20 17.56 -1.82 3.97
CA ILE A 20 16.71 -0.73 4.44
C ILE A 20 15.27 -1.22 4.63
N ASP A 21 14.70 -0.87 5.78
CA ASP A 21 13.34 -1.26 6.14
C ASP A 21 12.33 -0.27 5.55
N TYR A 22 11.86 -0.56 4.34
CA TYR A 22 10.67 0.08 3.80
C TYR A 22 9.41 -0.60 4.34
N THR A 23 8.31 0.14 4.48
CA THR A 23 7.01 -0.42 4.91
C THR A 23 6.56 -1.59 4.03
N LEU A 24 6.89 -1.54 2.74
CA LEU A 24 6.58 -2.60 1.77
C LEU A 24 7.37 -3.90 2.01
N ASN A 25 8.47 -3.84 2.76
CA ASN A 25 9.28 -5.01 3.13
C ASN A 25 8.78 -5.65 4.44
N THR A 26 7.93 -4.97 5.20
CA THR A 26 7.48 -5.45 6.52
C THR A 26 6.54 -6.63 6.38
N GLN A 27 6.93 -7.79 6.92
CA GLN A 27 6.09 -8.97 7.00
C GLN A 27 5.45 -9.05 8.39
N VAL A 28 4.12 -8.92 8.44
CA VAL A 28 3.34 -9.10 9.67
C VAL A 28 2.53 -10.40 9.56
N PRO A 29 2.69 -11.36 10.49
CA PRO A 29 1.92 -12.60 10.47
C PRO A 29 0.42 -12.35 10.42
N GLY A 30 -0.27 -12.95 9.44
CA GLY A 30 -1.72 -12.79 9.26
C GLY A 30 -2.17 -11.47 8.62
N ALA A 31 -1.25 -10.66 8.10
CA ALA A 31 -1.61 -9.43 7.40
C ALA A 31 -2.49 -9.70 6.17
N LEU A 32 -3.49 -8.83 5.97
CA LEU A 32 -4.34 -8.82 4.80
C LEU A 32 -3.87 -7.74 3.81
N VAL A 33 -4.19 -7.94 2.53
CA VAL A 33 -3.96 -6.94 1.49
C VAL A 33 -5.29 -6.30 1.10
N ALA A 34 -5.32 -4.97 1.04
CA ALA A 34 -6.47 -4.21 0.55
C ALA A 34 -6.27 -3.82 -0.91
N ARG A 35 -7.37 -3.81 -1.68
CA ARG A 35 -7.41 -3.24 -3.03
C ARG A 35 -8.58 -2.27 -3.14
N LEU A 36 -8.29 -1.07 -3.65
CA LEU A 36 -9.30 -0.05 -3.87
C LEU A 36 -10.01 -0.26 -5.22
N VAL A 37 -11.33 -0.07 -5.21
CA VAL A 37 -12.15 0.08 -6.42
C VAL A 37 -12.55 1.55 -6.52
N THR A 38 -11.94 2.26 -7.46
CA THR A 38 -12.11 3.71 -7.59
C THR A 38 -13.19 4.07 -8.60
N SER A 39 -13.77 5.27 -8.45
CA SER A 39 -14.76 5.79 -9.41
C SER A 39 -14.13 5.92 -10.81
N PRO A 40 -14.80 5.47 -11.89
CA PRO A 40 -14.37 5.75 -13.26
C PRO A 40 -14.81 7.14 -13.75
N LEU A 41 -15.67 7.83 -12.99
CA LEU A 41 -16.23 9.13 -13.33
C LEU A 41 -15.66 10.21 -12.40
N ALA A 42 -15.30 11.36 -12.96
CA ALA A 42 -14.78 12.49 -12.21
C ALA A 42 -15.82 13.10 -11.24
N HIS A 43 -17.10 13.10 -11.62
CA HIS A 43 -18.21 13.58 -10.78
C HIS A 43 -19.48 12.79 -11.04
N ALA A 44 -19.94 12.05 -10.03
CA ALA A 44 -21.18 11.28 -10.06
C ALA A 44 -21.65 10.95 -8.64
N ARG A 45 -22.92 10.57 -8.50
CA ARG A 45 -23.46 9.99 -7.27
C ARG A 45 -23.41 8.46 -7.35
N ILE A 46 -22.84 7.81 -6.33
CA ILE A 46 -22.89 6.35 -6.21
C ILE A 46 -24.33 5.98 -5.81
N VAL A 47 -25.08 5.36 -6.72
CA VAL A 47 -26.44 4.88 -6.44
C VAL A 47 -26.41 3.46 -5.86
N ARG A 48 -25.49 2.62 -6.34
CA ARG A 48 -25.33 1.24 -5.87
C ARG A 48 -23.93 0.71 -6.21
N ALA A 49 -23.38 -0.12 -5.33
CA ALA A 49 -22.22 -0.98 -5.61
C ALA A 49 -22.64 -2.45 -5.49
N LYS A 50 -22.43 -3.25 -6.55
CA LYS A 50 -22.67 -4.70 -6.52
C LYS A 50 -21.38 -5.41 -6.13
N VAL A 51 -21.37 -6.01 -4.93
CA VAL A 51 -20.19 -6.59 -4.30
C VAL A 51 -20.30 -8.10 -4.07
N GLU A 52 -21.41 -8.70 -4.51
CA GLU A 52 -21.75 -10.10 -4.23
C GLU A 52 -20.75 -11.08 -4.86
N ALA A 53 -20.26 -10.76 -6.06
CA ALA A 53 -19.22 -11.55 -6.72
C ALA A 53 -17.89 -11.50 -5.95
N ALA A 54 -17.48 -10.30 -5.51
CA ALA A 54 -16.24 -10.12 -4.76
C ALA A 54 -16.25 -10.89 -3.43
N ARG A 55 -17.38 -10.87 -2.70
CA ARG A 55 -17.54 -11.62 -1.44
C ARG A 55 -17.43 -13.14 -1.58
N ARG A 56 -17.64 -13.69 -2.79
CA ARG A 56 -17.58 -15.13 -3.04
C ARG A 56 -16.19 -15.61 -3.48
N VAL A 57 -15.26 -14.69 -3.76
CA VAL A 57 -13.90 -15.05 -4.18
C VAL A 57 -13.16 -15.66 -2.98
N PRO A 58 -12.61 -16.88 -3.09
CA PRO A 58 -11.78 -17.46 -2.04
C PRO A 58 -10.61 -16.54 -1.69
N GLY A 59 -10.40 -16.30 -0.39
CA GLY A 59 -9.35 -15.39 0.11
C GLY A 59 -9.80 -13.93 0.26
N VAL A 60 -11.03 -13.56 -0.14
CA VAL A 60 -11.59 -12.25 0.25
C VAL A 60 -12.08 -12.32 1.68
N HIS A 61 -11.42 -11.59 2.56
CA HIS A 61 -11.80 -11.50 3.98
C HIS A 61 -12.93 -10.51 4.23
N ALA A 62 -12.96 -9.39 3.50
CA ALA A 62 -13.98 -8.35 3.68
C ALA A 62 -14.19 -7.53 2.40
N VAL A 63 -15.40 -7.00 2.26
CA VAL A 63 -15.71 -5.89 1.35
C VAL A 63 -16.35 -4.78 2.18
N VAL A 64 -15.71 -3.62 2.20
CA VAL A 64 -16.09 -2.46 3.04
C VAL A 64 -16.67 -1.37 2.15
N SER A 65 -17.87 -0.91 2.49
CA SER A 65 -18.57 0.21 1.84
C SER A 65 -19.48 0.90 2.88
N SER A 66 -19.77 2.19 2.69
CA SER A 66 -20.77 2.95 3.45
C SER A 66 -22.20 2.65 3.01
#